data_AF-A0A7S3MI21-F1
#
_entry.id   AF-A0A7S3MI21-F1
#
_cell.length_a   1.000
_cell.length_b   1.000
_cell.length_c   1.000
_cell.angle_alpha   90.00
_cell.angle_beta   90.00
_cell.angle_gamma   90.00
#
_symmetry.space_group_name_H-M   'P 1'
#
loop_
_entity.id
_entity.type
_entity.pdbx_description
1 polymer ?
#
loop_
_entity_poly.entity_id
_entity_poly.type
_entity_poly.pdbx_seq_one_letter_code
_entity_poly.pdbx_strand_id
1 'polypeptide(L)'
;PATIADNVGDNVGDIAGMGADLFGSFAESTCAALVIAASAVAGKQDESLTAAGWDALMFPLAISAAGIVVCMLCSFVATNISTVKTQPDIEKVLKVQLVLTAVLMLPVTYFLAVKML
;
A
#
# COMPACT_ATOMS: atom_id res chain seq x y z
N PRO A 1 -6.62 -24.17 -31.48
CA PRO A 1 -7.10 -24.92 -30.29
C PRO A 1 -6.55 -24.42 -28.94
N ALA A 2 -5.38 -23.78 -28.86
CA ALA A 2 -4.78 -23.33 -27.58
C ALA A 2 -5.25 -21.94 -27.08
N THR A 3 -5.98 -21.17 -27.88
CA THR A 3 -6.36 -19.78 -27.57
C THR A 3 -7.27 -19.65 -26.33
N ILE A 4 -8.05 -20.69 -26.00
CA ILE A 4 -8.85 -20.69 -24.76
C ILE A 4 -7.97 -20.90 -23.54
N ALA A 5 -6.99 -21.80 -23.61
CA ALA A 5 -6.07 -22.04 -22.50
C ALA A 5 -5.16 -20.83 -22.24
N ASP A 6 -4.78 -20.11 -23.31
CA ASP A 6 -3.99 -18.87 -23.24
C ASP A 6 -4.74 -17.76 -22.46
N ASN A 7 -5.96 -17.42 -22.88
CA ASN A 7 -6.77 -16.41 -22.20
C ASN A 7 -7.18 -16.82 -20.77
N VAL A 8 -7.34 -18.12 -20.49
CA VAL A 8 -7.52 -18.63 -19.11
C VAL A 8 -6.23 -18.47 -18.32
N GLY A 9 -5.08 -18.73 -18.95
CA GLY A 9 -3.75 -18.55 -18.39
C GLY A 9 -3.51 -17.12 -17.90
N ASP A 10 -3.87 -16.11 -18.69
CA ASP A 10 -3.73 -14.69 -18.30
C ASP A 10 -4.47 -14.38 -16.99
N ASN A 11 -5.70 -14.90 -16.81
CA ASN A 11 -6.44 -14.65 -15.57
C ASN A 11 -5.94 -15.51 -14.39
N VAL A 12 -5.49 -16.74 -14.65
CA VAL A 12 -4.99 -17.64 -13.59
C VAL A 12 -3.61 -17.21 -13.10
N GLY A 13 -2.72 -16.83 -14.00
CA GLY A 13 -1.37 -16.37 -13.68
C GLY A 13 -1.36 -14.91 -13.24
N ASP A 14 -1.72 -14.01 -14.15
CA ASP A 14 -1.45 -12.58 -13.96
C ASP A 14 -2.44 -11.91 -13.01
N ILE A 15 -3.66 -12.43 -12.87
CA ILE A 15 -4.64 -11.88 -11.92
C ILE A 15 -4.63 -12.66 -10.61
N ALA A 16 -4.93 -13.95 -10.64
CA ALA A 16 -5.04 -14.74 -9.40
C ALA A 16 -3.68 -14.98 -8.75
N GLY A 17 -2.66 -15.35 -9.53
CA GLY A 17 -1.30 -15.57 -9.04
C GLY A 17 -0.65 -14.31 -8.50
N MET A 18 -0.59 -13.23 -9.31
CA MET A 18 -0.01 -11.96 -8.87
C MET A 18 -0.78 -11.34 -7.69
N GLY A 19 -2.10 -11.48 -7.65
CA GLY A 19 -2.92 -11.02 -6.53
C GLY A 19 -2.58 -11.74 -5.22
N ALA A 20 -2.40 -13.06 -5.24
CA ALA A 20 -1.99 -13.83 -4.08
C ALA A 20 -0.57 -13.48 -3.62
N ASP A 21 0.35 -13.26 -4.56
CA ASP A 21 1.73 -12.85 -4.28
C ASP A 21 1.80 -11.47 -3.59
N LEU A 22 1.08 -10.48 -4.12
CA LEU A 22 0.97 -9.14 -3.52
C LEU A 22 0.30 -9.17 -2.14
N PHE A 23 -0.74 -10.00 -1.95
CA PHE A 23 -1.36 -10.18 -0.64
C PHE A 23 -0.39 -10.78 0.37
N GLY A 24 0.37 -11.81 -0.01
CA GLY A 24 1.39 -12.41 0.84
C GLY A 24 2.45 -11.40 1.27
N SER A 25 3.02 -10.67 0.31
CA SER A 25 4.01 -9.60 0.57
C SER A 25 3.47 -8.50 1.51
N PHE A 26 2.22 -8.09 1.31
CA PHE A 26 1.56 -7.08 2.15
C PHE A 26 1.30 -7.60 3.58
N ALA A 27 0.81 -8.83 3.72
CA ALA A 27 0.54 -9.44 5.02
C ALA A 27 1.83 -9.69 5.81
N GLU A 28 2.86 -10.25 5.17
CA GLU A 28 4.14 -10.55 5.80
C GLU A 28 4.86 -9.30 6.27
N SER A 29 4.92 -8.24 5.44
CA SER A 29 5.55 -6.97 5.82
C SER A 29 4.82 -6.29 6.99
N THR A 30 3.49 -6.32 6.99
CA THR A 30 2.68 -5.77 8.10
C THR A 30 2.87 -6.57 9.40
N CYS A 31 2.83 -7.90 9.33
CA CYS A 31 3.06 -8.77 10.48
C CYS A 31 4.48 -8.62 11.05
N ALA A 32 5.50 -8.52 10.20
CA ALA A 32 6.87 -8.30 10.63
C ALA A 32 7.02 -6.98 11.42
N ALA A 33 6.43 -5.89 10.91
CA ALA A 33 6.42 -4.61 11.60
C ALA A 33 5.69 -4.69 12.97
N LEU A 34 4.57 -5.40 13.03
CA LEU A 34 3.80 -5.62 14.26
C LEU A 34 4.59 -6.40 15.32
N VAL A 35 5.28 -7.47 14.93
CA VAL A 35 6.11 -8.27 15.85
C VAL A 35 7.25 -7.42 16.42
N ILE A 36 7.91 -6.61 15.58
CA ILE A 36 8.98 -5.72 16.03
C ILE A 36 8.40 -4.66 16.99
N ALA A 37 7.30 -4.00 16.63
CA ALA A 37 6.65 -3.01 17.48
C ALA A 37 6.24 -3.60 18.85
N ALA A 38 5.60 -4.78 18.87
CA ALA A 38 5.19 -5.45 20.10
C ALA A 38 6.40 -5.78 21.01
N SER A 39 7.50 -6.25 20.44
CA SER A 39 8.72 -6.56 21.20
C SER A 39 9.40 -5.30 21.77
N ALA A 40 9.39 -4.19 21.01
CA ALA A 40 9.95 -2.92 21.44
C ALA A 40 9.15 -2.28 22.60
N VAL A 41 7.84 -2.50 22.65
CA VAL A 41 6.96 -2.04 23.74
C VAL A 41 7.11 -2.91 24.99
N ALA A 42 7.26 -4.22 24.85
CA ALA A 42 7.39 -5.16 25.96
C ALA A 42 8.67 -4.95 26.81
N GLY A 43 9.73 -4.38 26.23
CA GLY A 43 11.02 -4.17 26.91
C GLY A 43 11.13 -2.88 27.75
N LYS A 44 10.11 -2.01 27.76
CA LYS A 44 10.16 -0.69 28.38
C LYS A 44 9.10 -0.57 29.49
N GLN A 45 9.47 -0.90 30.72
CA GLN A 45 8.65 -0.80 31.94
C GLN A 45 8.48 0.63 32.49
N ASP A 46 8.86 1.68 31.75
CA ASP A 46 8.83 3.05 32.24
C ASP A 46 7.50 3.76 31.84
N GLU A 47 6.81 4.34 32.81
CA GLU A 47 5.40 4.78 32.77
C GLU A 47 5.05 5.77 31.65
N SER A 48 6.05 6.41 31.02
CA SER A 48 5.84 7.35 29.91
C SER A 48 5.44 6.68 28.58
N LEU A 49 5.51 5.34 28.48
CA LEU A 49 5.28 4.61 27.23
C LEU A 49 3.88 3.98 27.08
N THR A 50 3.01 4.16 28.07
CA THR A 50 1.68 3.52 28.09
C THR A 50 0.70 4.09 27.06
N ALA A 51 0.91 5.31 26.58
CA ALA A 51 0.21 5.86 25.40
C ALA A 51 0.94 5.53 24.08
N ALA A 52 2.28 5.62 24.06
CA ALA A 52 3.09 5.39 22.86
C ALA A 52 3.10 3.93 22.38
N GLY A 53 2.87 2.96 23.26
CA GLY A 53 2.91 1.55 22.89
C GLY A 53 1.78 1.10 21.96
N TRP A 54 0.58 1.65 22.13
CA TRP A 54 -0.55 1.33 21.25
C TRP A 54 -0.44 2.04 19.90
N ASP A 55 -0.05 3.32 19.90
CA ASP A 55 0.12 4.09 18.68
C ASP A 55 1.24 3.52 17.80
N ALA A 56 2.37 3.12 18.40
CA ALA A 56 3.46 2.45 17.68
C ALA A 56 3.06 1.09 17.11
N LEU A 57 2.19 0.33 17.80
CA LEU A 57 1.66 -0.95 17.31
C LEU A 57 0.67 -0.74 16.14
N MET A 58 -0.14 0.31 16.22
CA MET A 58 -1.13 0.63 15.17
C MET A 58 -0.51 1.33 13.95
N PHE A 59 0.68 1.91 14.08
CA PHE A 59 1.38 2.63 13.01
C PHE A 59 1.44 1.90 11.66
N PRO A 60 1.87 0.62 11.55
CA PRO A 60 1.87 -0.10 10.27
C PRO A 60 0.46 -0.27 9.66
N LEU A 61 -0.58 -0.46 10.50
CA LEU A 61 -1.97 -0.51 10.02
C LEU A 61 -2.46 0.87 9.56
N ALA A 62 -2.06 1.93 10.27
CA ALA A 62 -2.42 3.30 9.94
C ALA A 62 -1.84 3.73 8.58
N ILE A 63 -0.59 3.35 8.28
CA ILE A 63 0.01 3.57 6.94
C ILE A 63 -0.84 2.89 5.86
N SER A 64 -1.20 1.63 6.06
CA SER A 64 -2.01 0.87 5.11
C SER A 64 -3.40 1.48 4.90
N ALA A 65 -4.07 1.89 5.97
CA ALA A 65 -5.38 2.55 5.91
C ALA A 65 -5.32 3.89 5.19
N ALA A 66 -4.31 4.72 5.50
CA ALA A 66 -4.09 5.99 4.81
C ALA A 66 -3.75 5.78 3.32
N GLY A 67 -2.97 4.73 3.01
CA GLY A 67 -2.63 4.33 1.65
C GLY A 67 -3.86 4.04 0.80
N ILE A 68 -4.89 3.37 1.34
CA ILE A 68 -6.16 3.13 0.63
C ILE A 68 -6.81 4.46 0.22
N VAL A 69 -6.85 5.44 1.12
CA VAL A 69 -7.44 6.76 0.85
C VAL A 69 -6.63 7.51 -0.22
N VAL A 70 -5.29 7.52 -0.11
CA VAL A 70 -4.41 8.16 -1.10
C VAL A 70 -4.57 7.51 -2.47
N CYS A 71 -4.61 6.18 -2.55
CA CYS A 71 -4.83 5.45 -3.80
C CYS A 71 -6.21 5.74 -4.40
N MET A 72 -7.26 5.86 -3.57
CA MET A 72 -8.60 6.24 -4.04
C MET A 72 -8.60 7.62 -4.69
N LEU A 73 -7.93 8.61 -4.06
CA LEU A 73 -7.79 9.96 -4.61
C LEU A 73 -6.95 9.97 -5.90
N CYS A 74 -5.85 9.21 -5.95
CA CYS A 74 -5.02 9.10 -7.15
C CYS A 74 -5.74 8.42 -8.31
N SER A 75 -6.62 7.45 -8.01
CA SER A 75 -7.43 6.77 -9.03
C SER A 75 -8.29 7.76 -9.80
N PHE A 76 -8.91 8.73 -9.10
CA PHE A 76 -9.72 9.79 -9.70
C PHE A 76 -8.94 10.65 -10.71
N VAL A 77 -7.63 10.85 -10.49
CA VAL A 77 -6.79 11.61 -11.43
C VAL A 77 -6.68 10.91 -12.78
N ALA A 78 -6.50 9.59 -12.80
CA ALA A 78 -6.43 8.82 -14.04
C ALA A 78 -7.80 8.62 -14.70
N THR A 79 -8.88 8.53 -13.91
CA THR A 79 -10.24 8.30 -14.44
C THR A 79 -10.93 9.57 -14.91
N ASN A 80 -10.71 10.72 -14.27
CA ASN A 80 -11.48 11.95 -14.55
C ASN A 80 -10.65 13.12 -15.09
N ILE A 81 -9.35 13.19 -14.80
CA ILE A 81 -8.51 14.35 -15.17
C ILE A 81 -7.62 14.02 -16.37
N SER A 82 -6.90 12.89 -16.32
CA SER A 82 -5.93 12.46 -17.34
C SER A 82 -6.39 11.17 -18.01
N THR A 83 -7.53 11.23 -18.70
CA THR A 83 -8.08 10.09 -19.44
C THR A 83 -7.23 9.75 -20.66
N VAL A 84 -7.02 8.47 -20.93
CA VAL A 84 -6.34 7.96 -22.14
C VAL A 84 -7.17 8.27 -23.39
N LYS A 85 -6.55 8.90 -24.39
CA LYS A 85 -7.19 9.19 -25.69
C LYS A 85 -6.48 8.49 -26.84
N THR A 86 -5.17 8.33 -26.73
CA THR A 86 -4.32 7.69 -27.72
C THR A 86 -3.46 6.60 -27.07
N GLN A 87 -2.95 5.66 -27.86
CA GLN A 87 -2.12 4.56 -27.36
C GLN A 87 -0.88 5.02 -26.56
N PRO A 88 -0.13 6.07 -26.95
CA PRO A 88 0.99 6.58 -26.15
C PRO A 88 0.57 7.11 -24.76
N ASP A 89 -0.69 7.48 -24.57
CA ASP A 89 -1.18 7.99 -23.29
C ASP A 89 -1.29 6.88 -22.24
N ILE A 90 -1.41 5.61 -22.63
CA ILE A 90 -1.60 4.47 -21.71
C ILE A 90 -0.43 4.40 -20.72
N GLU A 91 0.80 4.29 -21.24
CA GLU A 91 2.01 4.21 -20.42
C GLU A 91 2.20 5.47 -19.58
N LYS A 92 1.91 6.64 -20.16
CA LYS A 92 2.04 7.92 -19.48
C LYS A 92 1.10 8.00 -18.28
N VAL A 93 -0.17 7.64 -18.43
CA VAL A 93 -1.17 7.70 -17.35
C VAL A 93 -0.83 6.71 -16.23
N LEU A 94 -0.40 5.49 -16.57
CA LEU A 94 0.04 4.50 -15.58
C LEU A 94 1.27 4.97 -14.79
N LYS A 95 2.27 5.55 -15.45
CA LYS A 95 3.44 6.13 -14.77
C LYS A 95 3.07 7.31 -13.88
N VAL A 96 2.16 8.18 -14.34
CA VAL A 96 1.66 9.29 -13.53
C VAL A 96 0.98 8.78 -12.27
N GLN A 97 0.17 7.72 -12.34
CA GLN A 97 -0.42 7.13 -11.12
C GLN A 97 0.64 6.64 -10.14
N LEU A 98 1.65 5.91 -10.62
CA LEU A 98 2.73 5.38 -9.76
C LEU A 98 3.53 6.50 -9.09
N VAL A 99 3.91 7.53 -9.85
CA VAL A 99 4.67 8.67 -9.33
C VAL A 99 3.82 9.50 -8.37
N LEU A 100 2.56 9.74 -8.72
CA LEU A 100 1.66 10.54 -7.90
C LEU A 100 1.37 9.87 -6.54
N THR A 101 1.09 8.56 -6.53
CA THR A 101 0.86 7.83 -5.26
C THR A 101 2.12 7.84 -4.40
N ALA A 102 3.31 7.62 -4.97
CA ALA A 102 4.56 7.66 -4.22
C ALA A 102 4.85 9.04 -3.61
N VAL A 103 4.64 10.12 -4.38
CA VAL A 103 4.85 11.50 -3.91
C VAL A 103 3.82 11.90 -2.85
N LEU A 104 2.55 11.50 -2.99
CA LEU A 104 1.51 11.81 -2.01
C LEU A 104 1.64 10.98 -0.73
N MET A 105 2.15 9.75 -0.82
CA MET A 105 2.35 8.92 0.37
C MET A 105 3.48 9.43 1.27
N LEU A 106 4.52 10.09 0.74
CA LEU A 106 5.64 10.64 1.53
C LEU A 106 5.21 11.60 2.66
N PRO A 107 4.46 12.69 2.40
CA PRO A 107 4.03 13.59 3.46
C PRO A 107 3.03 12.93 4.43
N VAL A 108 2.21 12.00 3.95
CA VAL A 108 1.25 11.26 4.78
C VAL A 108 1.97 10.35 5.77
N THR A 109 2.95 9.58 5.31
CA THR A 109 3.74 8.70 6.19
C THR A 109 4.60 9.50 7.16
N TYR A 110 5.18 10.62 6.72
CA TYR A 110 5.90 11.54 7.61
C TYR A 110 4.99 12.11 8.71
N PHE A 111 3.78 12.56 8.35
CA PHE A 111 2.81 13.08 9.31
C PHE A 111 2.38 12.00 10.33
N LEU A 112 2.08 10.78 9.86
CA LEU A 112 1.74 9.66 10.74
C LEU A 112 2.91 9.32 11.68
N ALA A 113 4.14 9.33 11.16
CA ALA A 113 5.32 9.04 11.96
C ALA A 113 5.49 10.06 13.10
N VAL A 114 5.40 11.37 12.81
CA VAL A 114 5.53 12.43 13.83
C VAL A 114 4.40 12.40 14.87
N LYS A 115 3.24 11.84 14.54
CA LYS A 115 2.06 11.81 15.42
C LYS A 115 1.95 10.53 16.25
N MET A 116 2.42 9.40 15.74
CA MET A 116 2.20 8.08 16.35
C MET A 116 3.49 7.44 16.91
N LEU A 117 4.66 7.95 16.55
CA LEU A 117 5.98 7.51 17.03
C LEU A 117 6.69 8.67 17.75
#